data_AF-A0A927U9L2-F1
#
_entry.id   AF-A0A927U9L2-F1
#
_cell.length_a   1.000
_cell.length_b   1.000
_cell.length_c   1.000
_cell.angle_alpha   90.00
_cell.angle_beta   90.00
_cell.angle_gamma   90.00
#
_symmetry.space_group_name_H-M   'P 1'
#
loop_
_entity.id
_entity.type
_entity.pdbx_description
1 polymer ?
#
loop_
_entity_poly.entity_id
_entity_poly.type
_entity_poly.pdbx_seq_one_letter_code
_entity_poly.pdbx_strand_id
1 'polypeptide(L)'
;MVLLICVGVMLYAFLTMGNGRGPLDYFSHLDDTAFTIDGKEVTFEDLAFYILFEERKVEEQARIYNKDYTKDYWNIHTDDKFIQTEAKDAVLNMAVHDYLFYQMAVDEGMDKLNGVEQIELEGSISDFWEDMLDVQWEHLPCDEETINNQIRIAAVAEKYGDYLAKENNTSKAAYKYDGYYYSQILEKHNQKVNNKLWKKLVLGDITLAHGRINYINGLTDEDKKKSKE
;
A
#
# COMPACT_ATOMS: atom_id res chain seq x y z
N MET A 1 -22.75 32.46 31.66
CA MET A 1 -23.37 31.40 30.83
C MET A 1 -22.56 31.14 29.56
N VAL A 2 -22.28 32.16 28.73
CA VAL A 2 -21.45 32.03 27.50
C VAL A 2 -20.03 31.49 27.78
N LEU A 3 -19.38 31.95 28.85
CA LEU A 3 -18.00 31.53 29.18
C LEU A 3 -17.90 30.04 29.55
N LEU A 4 -18.91 29.48 30.22
CA LEU A 4 -18.98 28.05 30.56
C LEU A 4 -19.25 27.19 29.31
N ILE A 5 -20.03 27.71 28.35
CA ILE A 5 -20.26 27.06 27.06
C ILE A 5 -18.97 27.05 26.23
N CYS A 6 -18.23 28.17 26.19
CA CYS A 6 -16.95 28.23 25.48
C CYS A 6 -15.89 27.27 26.07
N VAL A 7 -15.82 27.18 27.41
CA VAL A 7 -14.93 26.22 28.08
C VAL A 7 -15.35 24.77 27.82
N GLY A 8 -16.67 24.48 27.82
CA GLY A 8 -17.20 23.17 27.44
C GLY A 8 -16.90 22.78 25.99
N VAL A 9 -17.02 23.71 25.05
CA VAL A 9 -16.67 23.50 23.63
C VAL A 9 -15.16 23.31 23.45
N MET A 10 -14.33 24.08 24.16
CA MET A 10 -12.87 23.89 24.11
C MET A 10 -12.43 22.56 24.72
N LEU A 11 -13.00 22.14 25.84
CA LEU A 11 -12.74 20.82 26.45
C LEU A 11 -13.20 19.67 25.54
N TYR A 12 -14.37 19.79 24.93
CA TYR A 12 -14.86 18.80 23.96
C TYR A 12 -13.97 18.76 22.71
N ALA A 13 -13.55 19.92 22.19
CA ALA A 13 -12.59 19.99 21.09
C ALA A 13 -11.24 19.36 21.46
N PHE A 14 -10.73 19.59 22.68
CA PHE A 14 -9.48 19.01 23.16
C PHE A 14 -9.57 17.49 23.33
N LEU A 15 -10.67 16.99 23.92
CA LEU A 15 -10.93 15.56 24.10
C LEU A 15 -11.16 14.84 22.76
N THR A 16 -11.76 15.50 21.78
CA THR A 16 -11.95 14.95 20.42
C THR A 16 -10.73 15.14 19.51
N MET A 17 -9.84 16.10 19.81
CA MET A 17 -8.58 16.32 19.09
C MET A 17 -7.51 15.31 19.46
N GLY A 18 -7.49 14.82 20.70
CA GLY A 18 -6.42 13.96 21.24
C GLY A 18 -6.30 12.59 20.57
N ASN A 19 -7.39 12.00 20.05
CA ASN A 19 -7.42 10.59 19.66
C ASN A 19 -7.55 10.32 18.15
N GLY A 20 -7.27 11.27 17.25
CA GLY A 20 -7.63 11.00 15.84
C GLY A 20 -7.01 11.79 14.70
N ARG A 21 -6.12 12.76 14.93
CA ARG A 21 -5.61 13.64 13.86
C ARG A 21 -4.27 13.24 13.24
N GLY A 22 -3.48 12.39 13.90
CA GLY A 22 -2.20 11.93 13.38
C GLY A 22 -2.32 10.86 12.30
N PRO A 23 -1.21 10.49 11.64
CA PRO A 23 -1.14 9.31 10.76
C PRO A 23 -1.71 8.05 11.42
N LEU A 24 -2.16 7.10 10.59
CA LEU A 24 -2.56 5.78 11.04
C LEU A 24 -1.32 5.04 11.55
N ASP A 25 -1.39 4.47 12.76
CA ASP A 25 -0.43 3.47 13.20
C ASP A 25 -0.80 2.11 12.58
N TYR A 26 -0.19 1.80 11.44
CA TYR A 26 -0.57 0.64 10.63
C TYR A 26 -0.49 -0.68 11.41
N PHE A 27 0.54 -0.89 12.23
CA PHE A 27 0.74 -2.13 13.01
C PHE A 27 -0.34 -2.36 14.06
N SER A 28 -0.95 -1.29 14.59
CA SER A 28 -2.07 -1.39 15.54
C SER A 28 -3.43 -1.67 14.87
N HIS A 29 -3.47 -1.72 13.54
CA HIS A 29 -4.69 -1.80 12.73
C HIS A 29 -4.68 -2.96 11.73
N LEU A 30 -3.78 -3.94 11.88
CA LEU A 30 -3.63 -5.08 10.97
C LEU A 30 -4.93 -5.88 10.79
N ASP A 31 -5.67 -6.11 11.88
CA ASP A 31 -6.94 -6.83 11.88
C ASP A 31 -8.13 -6.00 11.35
N ASP A 32 -7.98 -4.67 11.22
CA ASP A 32 -9.08 -3.84 10.74
C ASP A 32 -9.28 -4.01 9.23
N THR A 33 -10.53 -3.92 8.79
CA THR A 33 -10.87 -3.95 7.36
C THR A 33 -10.25 -2.74 6.64
N ALA A 34 -9.43 -3.01 5.62
CA ALA A 34 -8.91 -2.00 4.71
C ALA A 34 -9.93 -1.69 3.59
N PHE A 35 -10.48 -2.73 2.97
CA PHE A 35 -11.55 -2.60 1.98
C PHE A 35 -12.43 -3.86 1.94
N THR A 36 -13.55 -3.76 1.22
CA THR A 36 -14.43 -4.89 0.92
C THR A 36 -14.73 -4.96 -0.56
N ILE A 37 -14.87 -6.17 -1.10
CA ILE A 37 -15.44 -6.43 -2.43
C ILE A 37 -16.63 -7.37 -2.26
N ASP A 38 -17.80 -6.93 -2.72
CA ASP A 38 -19.07 -7.68 -2.59
C ASP A 38 -19.40 -8.12 -1.14
N GLY A 39 -18.96 -7.31 -0.17
CA GLY A 39 -19.19 -7.56 1.25
C GLY A 39 -18.22 -8.55 1.89
N LYS A 40 -17.27 -9.12 1.14
CA LYS A 40 -16.13 -9.86 1.71
C LYS A 40 -15.03 -8.86 2.10
N GLU A 41 -14.44 -9.07 3.27
CA GLU A 41 -13.47 -8.16 3.87
C GLU A 41 -12.03 -8.54 3.48
N VAL A 42 -11.21 -7.51 3.32
CA VAL A 42 -9.74 -7.58 3.19
C VAL A 42 -9.16 -6.67 4.27
N THR A 43 -8.26 -7.20 5.09
CA THR A 43 -7.70 -6.49 6.24
C THR A 43 -6.50 -5.64 5.86
N PHE A 44 -5.96 -4.85 6.79
CA PHE A 44 -4.68 -4.19 6.57
C PHE A 44 -3.52 -5.19 6.56
N GLU A 45 -3.59 -6.29 7.30
CA GLU A 45 -2.59 -7.37 7.24
C GLU A 45 -2.46 -7.95 5.83
N ASP A 46 -3.57 -8.14 5.13
CA ASP A 46 -3.58 -8.61 3.73
C ASP A 46 -2.84 -7.65 2.79
N LEU A 47 -2.65 -6.37 3.18
CA LEU A 47 -1.92 -5.39 2.38
C LEU A 47 -0.41 -5.42 2.59
N ALA A 48 0.10 -6.22 3.54
CA ALA A 48 1.51 -6.22 3.95
C ALA A 48 2.47 -6.40 2.76
N PHE A 49 2.20 -7.39 1.90
CA PHE A 49 2.98 -7.64 0.68
C PHE A 49 3.04 -6.40 -0.22
N TYR A 50 1.89 -5.81 -0.53
CA TYR A 50 1.79 -4.67 -1.44
C TYR A 50 2.49 -3.42 -0.88
N ILE A 51 2.38 -3.19 0.42
CA ILE A 51 3.06 -2.08 1.11
C ILE A 51 4.57 -2.28 1.05
N LEU A 52 5.08 -3.46 1.42
CA LEU A 52 6.50 -3.79 1.36
C LEU A 52 7.06 -3.60 -0.05
N PHE A 53 6.35 -4.15 -1.04
CA PHE A 53 6.73 -4.08 -2.44
C PHE A 53 6.78 -2.64 -2.96
N GLU A 54 5.72 -1.86 -2.78
CA GLU A 54 5.65 -0.50 -3.31
C GLU A 54 6.58 0.46 -2.56
N GLU A 55 6.71 0.32 -1.23
CA GLU A 55 7.66 1.11 -0.46
C GLU A 55 9.10 0.88 -0.90
N ARG A 56 9.50 -0.38 -1.10
CA ARG A 56 10.83 -0.71 -1.63
C ARG A 56 11.06 -0.08 -3.00
N LYS A 57 10.14 -0.31 -3.94
CA LYS A 57 10.23 0.16 -5.32
C LYS A 57 10.41 1.68 -5.40
N VAL A 58 9.63 2.44 -4.62
CA VAL A 58 9.72 3.89 -4.60
C VAL A 58 10.98 4.37 -3.85
N GLU A 59 11.38 3.68 -2.78
CA GLU A 59 12.61 3.99 -2.03
C GLU A 59 13.87 3.79 -2.89
N GLU A 60 13.90 2.80 -3.78
CA GLU A 60 14.99 2.62 -4.76
C GLU A 60 15.11 3.84 -5.69
N GLN A 61 13.99 4.39 -6.18
CA GLN A 61 13.99 5.62 -6.97
C GLN A 61 14.43 6.83 -6.12
N ALA A 62 13.99 6.89 -4.87
CA ALA A 62 14.38 7.94 -3.92
C ALA A 62 15.90 7.94 -3.65
N ARG A 63 16.52 6.75 -3.55
CA ARG A 63 17.97 6.60 -3.37
C ARG A 63 18.77 7.09 -4.58
N ILE A 64 18.24 6.92 -5.79
CA ILE A 64 18.83 7.45 -7.03
C ILE A 64 18.72 8.98 -7.04
N TYR A 65 17.59 9.52 -6.62
CA TYR A 65 17.35 10.97 -6.55
C TYR A 65 18.24 11.68 -5.51
N ASN A 66 18.18 11.23 -4.26
CA ASN A 66 18.98 11.75 -3.15
C ASN A 66 19.17 10.69 -2.06
N LYS A 67 20.27 9.95 -2.15
CA LYS A 67 20.60 8.85 -1.22
C LYS A 67 20.58 9.24 0.26
N ASP A 68 20.95 10.47 0.60
CA ASP A 68 21.06 10.90 2.00
C ASP A 68 19.72 11.41 2.59
N TYR A 69 18.75 11.77 1.72
CA TYR A 69 17.46 12.34 2.10
C TYR A 69 16.33 11.78 1.22
N THR A 70 16.14 10.47 1.27
CA THR A 70 15.15 9.79 0.41
C THR A 70 13.72 10.24 0.69
N LYS A 71 13.40 10.72 1.91
CA LYS A 71 12.11 11.32 2.24
C LYS A 71 11.74 12.53 1.37
N ASP A 72 12.73 13.25 0.84
CA ASP A 72 12.48 14.38 -0.06
C ASP A 72 11.75 13.91 -1.32
N TYR A 73 12.15 12.76 -1.86
CA TYR A 73 11.53 12.17 -3.05
C TYR A 73 10.08 11.76 -2.80
N TRP A 74 9.81 11.10 -1.67
CA TRP A 74 8.45 10.74 -1.23
C TRP A 74 7.51 11.94 -1.12
N ASN A 75 8.06 13.11 -0.77
CA ASN A 75 7.35 14.37 -0.63
C ASN A 75 7.32 15.21 -1.93
N ILE A 76 7.90 14.72 -3.03
CA ILE A 76 7.79 15.39 -4.33
C ILE A 76 6.31 15.44 -4.72
N HIS A 77 5.91 16.60 -5.21
CA HIS A 77 4.59 16.85 -5.73
C HIS A 77 4.67 17.06 -7.25
N THR A 78 4.08 16.14 -8.00
CA THR A 78 4.02 16.13 -9.47
C THR A 78 2.58 15.90 -9.90
N ASP A 79 2.11 16.62 -10.91
CA ASP A 79 0.76 16.45 -11.48
C ASP A 79 -0.37 16.48 -10.43
N ASP A 80 -0.34 17.50 -9.56
CA ASP A 80 -1.32 17.74 -8.48
C ASP A 80 -1.41 16.66 -7.39
N LYS A 81 -0.41 15.76 -7.33
CA LYS A 81 -0.33 14.71 -6.29
C LYS A 81 1.08 14.51 -5.77
N PHE A 82 1.16 14.01 -4.54
CA PHE A 82 2.42 13.56 -3.95
C PHE A 82 2.77 12.16 -4.44
N ILE A 83 4.07 11.87 -4.60
CA ILE A 83 4.57 10.51 -4.89
C ILE A 83 4.03 9.49 -3.87
N GLN A 84 4.00 9.88 -2.59
CA GLN A 84 3.38 9.09 -1.53
C GLN A 84 1.91 8.73 -1.80
N THR A 85 1.12 9.66 -2.35
CA THR A 85 -0.29 9.42 -2.66
C THR A 85 -0.42 8.46 -3.83
N GLU A 86 0.39 8.61 -4.86
CA GLU A 86 0.43 7.69 -6.01
C GLU A 86 0.83 6.27 -5.59
N ALA A 87 1.87 6.13 -4.76
CA ALA A 87 2.27 4.85 -4.18
C ALA A 87 1.14 4.21 -3.36
N LYS A 88 0.44 5.01 -2.56
CA LYS A 88 -0.72 4.53 -1.79
C LYS A 88 -1.86 4.07 -2.71
N ASP A 89 -2.17 4.82 -3.75
CA ASP A 89 -3.20 4.43 -4.73
C ASP A 89 -2.79 3.13 -5.45
N ALA A 90 -1.51 2.96 -5.79
CA ALA A 90 -0.98 1.73 -6.38
C ALA A 90 -1.15 0.50 -5.47
N VAL A 91 -0.79 0.62 -4.18
CA VAL A 91 -1.00 -0.45 -3.18
C VAL A 91 -2.46 -0.91 -3.16
N LEU A 92 -3.40 0.03 -3.07
CA LEU A 92 -4.82 -0.30 -3.04
C LEU A 92 -5.28 -0.96 -4.34
N ASN A 93 -4.89 -0.39 -5.48
CA ASN A 93 -5.35 -0.88 -6.77
C ASN A 93 -4.82 -2.29 -7.05
N MET A 94 -3.56 -2.58 -6.72
CA MET A 94 -2.97 -3.92 -6.82
C MET A 94 -3.71 -4.92 -5.90
N ALA A 95 -3.91 -4.58 -4.63
CA ALA A 95 -4.59 -5.47 -3.69
C ALA A 95 -6.05 -5.75 -4.07
N VAL A 96 -6.79 -4.73 -4.52
CA VAL A 96 -8.17 -4.88 -5.00
C VAL A 96 -8.22 -5.74 -6.25
N HIS A 97 -7.29 -5.52 -7.18
CA HIS A 97 -7.18 -6.29 -8.42
C HIS A 97 -6.93 -7.77 -8.13
N ASP A 98 -5.90 -8.06 -7.36
CA ASP A 98 -5.47 -9.42 -7.10
C ASP A 98 -6.51 -10.18 -6.29
N TYR A 99 -7.10 -9.53 -5.28
CA TYR A 99 -8.19 -10.12 -4.52
C TYR A 99 -9.38 -10.47 -5.42
N LEU A 100 -9.84 -9.53 -6.26
CA LEU A 100 -10.97 -9.74 -7.14
C LEU A 100 -10.72 -10.89 -8.12
N PHE A 101 -9.58 -10.87 -8.81
CA PHE A 101 -9.25 -11.90 -9.79
C PHE A 101 -8.98 -13.25 -9.14
N TYR A 102 -8.41 -13.28 -7.93
CA TYR A 102 -8.31 -14.50 -7.15
C TYR A 102 -9.69 -15.10 -6.84
N GLN A 103 -10.65 -14.30 -6.39
CA GLN A 103 -12.02 -14.79 -6.12
C GLN A 103 -12.68 -15.32 -7.40
N MET A 104 -12.53 -14.62 -8.53
CA MET A 104 -13.05 -15.10 -9.82
C MET A 104 -12.38 -16.40 -10.26
N ALA A 105 -11.06 -16.52 -10.07
CA ALA A 105 -10.32 -17.75 -10.34
C ALA A 105 -10.83 -18.91 -9.47
N VAL A 106 -11.13 -18.68 -8.20
CA VAL A 106 -11.74 -19.69 -7.30
C VAL A 106 -13.12 -20.10 -7.82
N ASP A 107 -13.96 -19.15 -8.20
CA ASP A 107 -15.31 -19.41 -8.71
C ASP A 107 -15.29 -20.23 -10.02
N GLU A 108 -14.26 -20.05 -10.85
CA GLU A 108 -14.03 -20.82 -12.08
C GLU A 108 -13.18 -22.09 -11.89
N GLY A 109 -12.71 -22.38 -10.66
CA GLY A 109 -11.88 -23.55 -10.35
C GLY A 109 -10.46 -23.49 -10.93
N MET A 110 -9.94 -22.28 -11.13
CA MET A 110 -8.61 -21.96 -11.67
C MET A 110 -7.61 -21.53 -10.57
N ASP A 111 -7.96 -21.67 -9.30
CA ASP A 111 -7.20 -21.22 -8.13
C ASP A 111 -5.94 -22.05 -7.81
N LYS A 112 -5.75 -23.17 -8.53
CA LYS A 112 -4.61 -24.07 -8.36
C LYS A 112 -3.52 -23.78 -9.37
N LEU A 113 -2.28 -23.73 -8.89
CA LEU A 113 -1.10 -23.65 -9.74
C LEU A 113 -0.67 -25.06 -10.17
N ASN A 114 -0.23 -25.19 -11.41
CA ASN A 114 0.40 -26.40 -11.94
C ASN A 114 1.89 -26.44 -11.56
N GLY A 115 2.60 -27.53 -11.89
CA GLY A 115 3.99 -27.70 -11.47
C GLY A 115 4.97 -26.63 -12.00
N VAL A 116 4.73 -26.07 -13.20
CA VAL A 116 5.56 -24.98 -13.74
C VAL A 116 5.23 -23.67 -13.03
N GLU A 117 3.94 -23.36 -12.88
CA GLU A 117 3.46 -22.16 -12.19
C GLU A 117 3.90 -22.13 -10.71
N GLN A 118 3.98 -23.31 -10.06
CA GLN A 118 4.50 -23.45 -8.69
C GLN A 118 5.99 -23.07 -8.61
N ILE A 119 6.80 -23.48 -9.60
CA ILE A 119 8.22 -23.12 -9.65
C ILE A 119 8.39 -21.61 -9.89
N GLU A 120 7.56 -21.02 -10.74
CA GLU A 120 7.54 -19.57 -10.99
C GLU A 120 7.15 -18.78 -9.73
N LEU A 121 6.16 -19.28 -8.97
CA LEU A 121 5.79 -18.70 -7.68
C LEU A 121 6.94 -18.79 -6.66
N GLU A 122 7.59 -19.95 -6.54
CA GLU A 122 8.73 -20.14 -5.64
C GLU A 122 9.89 -19.19 -5.98
N GLY A 123 10.17 -19.00 -7.27
CA GLY A 123 11.12 -17.99 -7.74
C GLY A 123 10.70 -16.57 -7.35
N SER A 124 9.43 -16.22 -7.57
CA SER A 124 8.90 -14.89 -7.23
C SER A 124 8.96 -14.59 -5.72
N ILE A 125 8.70 -15.61 -4.89
CA ILE A 125 8.85 -15.51 -3.43
C ILE A 125 10.32 -15.30 -3.06
N SER A 126 11.24 -16.07 -3.65
CA SER A 126 12.68 -15.93 -3.40
C SER A 126 13.16 -14.52 -3.77
N ASP A 127 12.84 -14.06 -4.98
CA ASP A 127 13.21 -12.74 -5.48
C ASP A 127 12.64 -11.62 -4.58
N PHE A 128 11.40 -11.75 -4.13
CA PHE A 128 10.78 -10.78 -3.22
C PHE A 128 11.58 -10.64 -1.92
N TRP A 129 11.94 -11.74 -1.28
CA TRP A 129 12.66 -11.72 0.00
C TRP A 129 14.14 -11.33 -0.16
N GLU A 130 14.78 -11.70 -1.26
CA GLU A 130 16.17 -11.30 -1.56
C GLU A 130 16.30 -9.80 -1.83
N ASP A 131 15.27 -9.19 -2.43
CA ASP A 131 15.25 -7.76 -2.72
C ASP A 131 14.92 -6.87 -1.49
N MET A 132 14.42 -7.45 -0.39
CA MET A 132 14.00 -6.69 0.80
C MET A 132 15.12 -5.80 1.34
N LEU A 133 14.77 -4.57 1.71
CA LEU A 133 15.72 -3.67 2.36
C LEU A 133 15.93 -4.10 3.83
N ASP A 134 17.17 -3.96 4.34
CA ASP A 134 17.49 -4.27 5.75
C ASP A 134 16.49 -3.63 6.75
N VAL A 135 16.09 -2.37 6.50
CA VAL A 135 15.13 -1.66 7.34
C VAL A 135 13.72 -2.28 7.33
N GLN A 136 13.32 -2.90 6.21
CA GLN A 136 12.03 -3.57 6.10
C GLN A 136 12.01 -4.88 6.88
N TRP A 137 13.15 -5.58 6.97
CA TRP A 137 13.29 -6.73 7.86
C TRP A 137 13.09 -6.37 9.34
N GLU A 138 13.52 -5.16 9.74
CA GLU A 138 13.30 -4.65 11.10
C GLU A 138 11.85 -4.21 11.37
N HIS A 139 11.08 -3.94 10.31
CA HIS A 139 9.71 -3.39 10.38
C HIS A 139 8.71 -4.25 9.60
N LEU A 140 8.85 -5.57 9.69
CA LEU A 140 7.98 -6.49 8.98
C LEU A 140 6.53 -6.41 9.55
N PRO A 141 5.50 -6.17 8.72
CA PRO A 141 4.10 -6.07 9.16
C PRO A 141 3.53 -7.28 9.88
N CYS A 142 3.82 -8.47 9.36
CA CYS A 142 3.26 -9.75 9.79
C CYS A 142 4.25 -10.87 9.43
N ASP A 143 3.89 -12.13 9.69
CA ASP A 143 4.79 -13.25 9.40
C ASP A 143 4.99 -13.52 7.90
N GLU A 144 6.10 -14.21 7.60
CA GLU A 144 6.48 -14.54 6.22
C GLU A 144 5.44 -15.42 5.52
N GLU A 145 4.76 -16.32 6.24
CA GLU A 145 3.74 -17.21 5.66
C GLU A 145 2.55 -16.40 5.13
N THR A 146 2.10 -15.41 5.90
CA THR A 146 1.03 -14.49 5.54
C THR A 146 1.39 -13.68 4.30
N ILE A 147 2.61 -13.14 4.25
CA ILE A 147 3.13 -12.40 3.09
C ILE A 147 3.24 -13.33 1.86
N ASN A 148 3.80 -14.53 2.03
CA ASN A 148 3.92 -15.52 0.97
C ASN A 148 2.55 -15.94 0.40
N ASN A 149 1.53 -16.01 1.24
CA ASN A 149 0.17 -16.28 0.78
C ASN A 149 -0.40 -15.13 -0.08
N GLN A 150 -0.09 -13.86 0.24
CA GLN A 150 -0.47 -12.74 -0.63
C GLN A 150 0.25 -12.77 -1.98
N ILE A 151 1.54 -13.16 -1.99
CA ILE A 151 2.29 -13.38 -3.26
C ILE A 151 1.63 -14.49 -4.09
N ARG A 152 1.18 -15.59 -3.44
CA ARG A 152 0.43 -16.66 -4.10
C ARG A 152 -0.90 -16.17 -4.68
N ILE A 153 -1.63 -15.34 -3.94
CA ILE A 153 -2.89 -14.72 -4.41
C ILE A 153 -2.62 -13.89 -5.65
N ALA A 154 -1.58 -13.04 -5.65
CA ALA A 154 -1.16 -12.25 -6.80
C ALA A 154 -0.80 -13.12 -8.01
N ALA A 155 -0.08 -14.23 -7.82
CA ALA A 155 0.27 -15.15 -8.90
C ALA A 155 -0.96 -15.85 -9.51
N VAL A 156 -1.93 -16.26 -8.69
CA VAL A 156 -3.20 -16.84 -9.18
C VAL A 156 -4.03 -15.78 -9.91
N ALA A 157 -4.06 -14.55 -9.40
CA ALA A 157 -4.74 -13.44 -10.05
C ALA A 157 -4.14 -13.11 -11.43
N GLU A 158 -2.81 -13.08 -11.54
CA GLU A 158 -2.11 -12.89 -12.81
C GLU A 158 -2.43 -14.01 -13.80
N LYS A 159 -2.38 -15.26 -13.35
CA LYS A 159 -2.77 -16.43 -14.17
C LYS A 159 -4.19 -16.27 -14.72
N TYR A 160 -5.13 -15.83 -13.89
CA TYR A 160 -6.52 -15.64 -14.32
C TYR A 160 -6.66 -14.46 -15.29
N GLY A 161 -5.99 -13.33 -15.05
CA GLY A 161 -5.92 -12.22 -15.99
C GLY A 161 -5.34 -12.63 -17.35
N ASP A 162 -4.31 -13.47 -17.36
CA ASP A 162 -3.71 -14.04 -18.57
C ASP A 162 -4.66 -14.96 -19.33
N TYR A 163 -5.44 -15.76 -18.60
CA TYR A 163 -6.52 -16.57 -19.18
C TYR A 163 -7.56 -15.69 -19.87
N LEU A 164 -8.06 -14.65 -19.18
CA LEU A 164 -9.02 -13.71 -19.76
C LEU A 164 -8.45 -12.98 -20.98
N ALA A 165 -7.17 -12.60 -20.95
CA ALA A 165 -6.49 -11.99 -22.09
C ALA A 165 -6.48 -12.91 -23.31
N LYS A 166 -6.19 -14.19 -23.10
CA LYS A 166 -6.17 -15.21 -24.16
C LYS A 166 -7.55 -15.48 -24.73
N GLU A 167 -8.55 -15.68 -23.88
CA GLU A 167 -9.94 -15.93 -24.30
C GLU A 167 -10.51 -14.76 -25.11
N ASN A 168 -10.17 -13.53 -24.74
CA ASN A 168 -10.65 -12.32 -25.41
C ASN A 168 -9.71 -11.81 -26.51
N ASN A 169 -8.67 -12.57 -26.86
CA ASN A 169 -7.67 -12.23 -27.87
C ASN A 169 -7.13 -10.78 -27.72
N THR A 170 -6.71 -10.44 -26.52
CA THR A 170 -6.20 -9.11 -26.16
C THR A 170 -4.89 -9.20 -25.39
N SER A 171 -4.28 -8.04 -25.09
CA SER A 171 -3.04 -7.97 -24.33
C SER A 171 -3.28 -8.25 -22.85
N LYS A 172 -2.33 -8.93 -22.21
CA LYS A 172 -2.28 -9.12 -20.74
C LYS A 172 -2.36 -7.78 -19.99
N ALA A 173 -1.76 -6.72 -20.56
CA ALA A 173 -1.80 -5.37 -19.99
C ALA A 173 -3.22 -4.82 -19.83
N ALA A 174 -4.17 -5.25 -20.66
CA ALA A 174 -5.55 -4.80 -20.55
C ALA A 174 -6.27 -5.32 -19.29
N TYR A 175 -5.70 -6.34 -18.64
CA TYR A 175 -6.21 -6.97 -17.43
C TYR A 175 -5.35 -6.69 -16.19
N LYS A 176 -4.30 -5.87 -16.27
CA LYS A 176 -3.57 -5.41 -15.07
C LYS A 176 -4.44 -4.44 -14.24
N TYR A 177 -4.01 -4.09 -13.03
CA TYR A 177 -4.78 -3.23 -12.10
C TYR A 177 -5.14 -1.84 -12.65
N ASP A 178 -4.40 -1.35 -13.65
CA ASP A 178 -4.64 -0.10 -14.38
C ASP A 178 -5.21 -0.32 -15.79
N GLY A 179 -5.52 -1.58 -16.12
CA GLY A 179 -5.99 -2.03 -17.42
C GLY A 179 -7.46 -1.71 -17.67
N TYR A 180 -7.78 -1.42 -18.94
CA TYR A 180 -9.15 -1.07 -19.36
C TYR A 180 -10.17 -2.19 -19.13
N TYR A 181 -9.85 -3.46 -19.42
CA TYR A 181 -10.82 -4.53 -19.22
C TYR A 181 -11.00 -4.88 -17.75
N TYR A 182 -9.93 -4.77 -16.95
CA TYR A 182 -10.04 -4.88 -15.50
C TYR A 182 -11.01 -3.83 -14.93
N SER A 183 -10.92 -2.56 -15.35
CA SER A 183 -11.82 -1.53 -14.82
C SER A 183 -13.30 -1.81 -15.12
N GLN A 184 -13.60 -2.35 -16.30
CA GLN A 184 -14.96 -2.78 -16.68
C GLN A 184 -15.47 -3.99 -15.88
N ILE A 185 -14.56 -4.85 -15.39
CA ILE A 185 -14.90 -5.92 -14.46
C ILE A 185 -15.18 -5.30 -13.09
N LEU A 186 -14.26 -4.50 -12.55
CA LEU A 186 -14.37 -3.87 -11.23
C LEU A 186 -15.67 -3.06 -11.07
N GLU A 187 -16.12 -2.35 -12.11
CA GLU A 187 -17.38 -1.59 -12.13
C GLU A 187 -18.63 -2.44 -11.82
N LYS A 188 -18.56 -3.77 -12.02
CA LYS A 188 -19.65 -4.70 -11.73
C LYS A 188 -19.65 -5.19 -10.28
N HIS A 189 -18.58 -4.91 -9.52
CA HIS A 189 -18.39 -5.34 -8.14
C HIS A 189 -18.55 -4.16 -7.18
N ASN A 190 -19.06 -4.44 -5.97
CA ASN A 190 -19.26 -3.42 -4.95
C ASN A 190 -18.00 -3.26 -4.10
N GLN A 191 -17.07 -2.43 -4.57
CA GLN A 191 -15.87 -2.07 -3.83
C GLN A 191 -16.17 -0.95 -2.79
N LYS A 192 -15.71 -1.15 -1.55
CA LYS A 192 -15.75 -0.10 -0.51
C LYS A 192 -14.45 -0.06 0.27
N VAL A 193 -13.83 1.11 0.32
CA VAL A 193 -12.61 1.34 1.09
C VAL A 193 -12.96 1.91 2.46
N ASN A 194 -12.25 1.48 3.51
CA ASN A 194 -12.32 2.08 4.84
C ASN A 194 -11.66 3.46 4.84
N ASN A 195 -12.39 4.45 4.31
CA ASN A 195 -11.93 5.82 4.14
C ASN A 195 -11.47 6.49 5.44
N LYS A 196 -11.94 6.03 6.61
CA LYS A 196 -11.53 6.59 7.91
C LYS A 196 -10.08 6.26 8.22
N LEU A 197 -9.66 5.02 7.99
CA LEU A 197 -8.29 4.56 8.24
C LEU A 197 -7.40 4.86 7.02
N TRP A 198 -7.89 4.57 5.81
CA TRP A 198 -7.14 4.74 4.55
C TRP A 198 -6.63 6.16 4.30
N LYS A 199 -7.44 7.18 4.62
CA LYS A 199 -7.04 8.59 4.47
C LYS A 199 -5.89 8.98 5.41
N LYS A 200 -5.74 8.26 6.52
CA LYS A 200 -4.71 8.51 7.53
C LYS A 200 -3.45 7.66 7.28
N LEU A 201 -3.52 6.67 6.39
CA LEU A 201 -2.37 5.87 5.99
C LEU A 201 -1.38 6.74 5.20
N VAL A 202 -0.12 6.68 5.62
CA VAL A 202 1.02 7.47 5.14
C VAL A 202 2.07 6.48 4.65
N LEU A 203 2.15 6.29 3.33
CA LEU A 203 3.13 5.39 2.69
C LEU A 203 4.53 5.99 2.71
N GLY A 204 5.55 5.15 2.66
CA GLY A 204 6.95 5.52 2.80
C GLY A 204 7.41 5.63 4.25
N ASP A 205 6.54 5.44 5.24
CA ASP A 205 6.92 5.45 6.67
C ASP A 205 6.39 4.20 7.41
N ILE A 206 5.87 3.20 6.69
CA ILE A 206 5.28 2.01 7.32
C ILE A 206 6.37 0.97 7.60
N THR A 207 7.09 0.55 6.56
CA THR A 207 8.18 -0.44 6.63
C THR A 207 9.54 0.19 6.41
N LEU A 208 9.58 1.51 6.18
CA LEU A 208 10.78 2.30 6.00
C LEU A 208 10.99 3.24 7.18
N ALA A 209 12.26 3.59 7.43
CA ALA A 209 12.64 4.63 8.36
C ALA A 209 13.56 5.65 7.67
N HIS A 210 13.14 6.92 7.65
CA HIS A 210 13.93 8.00 7.07
C HIS A 210 14.69 8.76 8.17
N GLY A 211 16.00 8.55 8.23
CA GLY A 211 16.85 9.12 9.28
C GLY A 211 17.18 10.61 9.15
N ARG A 212 16.88 11.25 8.01
CA ARG A 212 17.19 12.66 7.73
C ARG A 212 16.12 13.29 6.84
N ILE A 213 15.75 14.53 7.13
CA ILE A 213 14.74 15.29 6.34
C ILE A 213 15.35 16.62 5.90
N ASN A 214 15.19 16.97 4.62
CA ASN A 214 15.49 18.30 4.10
C ASN A 214 14.23 19.15 4.18
N TYR A 215 14.28 20.25 4.94
CA TYR A 215 13.08 21.03 5.22
C TYR A 215 12.72 21.99 4.07
N ILE A 216 13.73 22.47 3.33
CA ILE A 216 13.60 23.42 2.21
C ILE A 216 14.83 23.24 1.31
N ASN A 217 14.69 22.64 0.12
CA ASN A 217 15.69 22.57 -0.97
C ASN A 217 17.15 22.92 -0.57
N GLY A 218 17.74 22.13 0.35
CA GLY A 218 19.12 22.29 0.82
C GLY A 218 19.29 22.64 2.31
N LEU A 219 18.21 22.86 3.07
CA LEU A 219 18.24 23.06 4.52
C LEU A 219 18.07 21.73 5.26
N THR A 220 19.18 21.28 5.85
CA THR A 220 19.29 20.00 6.56
C THR A 220 18.94 20.13 8.05
N ASP A 221 18.86 19.00 8.76
CA ASP A 221 18.76 18.97 10.21
C ASP A 221 19.92 19.71 10.91
N GLU A 222 21.10 19.74 10.29
CA GLU A 222 22.25 20.51 10.80
C GLU A 222 22.04 22.01 10.66
N ASP A 223 21.47 22.48 9.55
CA ASP A 223 21.17 23.91 9.34
C ASP A 223 20.06 24.40 10.28
N LYS A 224 19.11 23.52 10.59
CA LYS A 224 18.07 23.78 11.60
C LYS A 224 18.64 23.84 13.02
N LYS A 225 19.67 23.05 13.33
CA LYS A 225 20.38 23.17 14.62
C LYS A 225 21.15 24.50 14.70
N LYS A 226 21.86 24.88 13.63
CA LYS A 226 22.60 26.15 13.54
C LYS A 226 21.72 27.40 13.64
N SER A 227 20.48 27.37 13.17
CA SER A 227 19.55 28.51 13.26
C SER A 227 18.92 28.71 14.65
N LYS A 228 19.17 27.80 15.59
CA LYS A 228 18.69 27.88 16.99
C LYS A 228 19.77 28.34 17.98
N GLU A 229 21.00 28.54 17.51
CA GLU A 229 22.12 29.15 18.25
C GLU A 229 22.21 30.65 17.95
#